data_AF-T1JX83-F1
#
_entry.id   AF-T1JX83-F1
#
_cell.length_a   1.000
_cell.length_b   1.000
_cell.length_c   1.000
_cell.angle_alpha   90.00
_cell.angle_beta   90.00
_cell.angle_gamma   90.00
#
_symmetry.space_group_name_H-M   'P 1'
#
loop_
_entity.id
_entity.type
_entity.pdbx_description
1 polymer ?
#
loop_
_entity_poly.entity_id
_entity_poly.type
_entity_poly.pdbx_seq_one_letter_code
_entity_poly.pdbx_strand_id
1 'polypeptide(L)'
;MKDIQFFNQLSDRGCQWQECTLLMPAVSVGNVGQLAVDLLVTTLIWERKVKLVGRIFSTALKSVSGPNAYQFDDDSPIMTTCEAMGSSIQREKEDQLWFNS
;
A
#
# COMPACT_ATOMS: atom_id res chain seq x y z
N MET A 1 15.20 -9.35 17.98
CA MET A 1 14.35 -9.55 16.79
C MET A 1 12.94 -9.11 17.16
N LYS A 2 12.54 -7.88 16.78
CA LYS A 2 11.32 -7.17 17.25
C LYS A 2 10.25 -7.16 16.15
N ASP A 3 9.98 -8.32 15.55
CA ASP A 3 9.19 -8.42 14.30
C ASP A 3 7.67 -8.54 14.50
N ILE A 4 7.13 -8.37 15.72
CA ILE A 4 5.73 -8.70 16.01
C ILE A 4 5.06 -7.58 16.81
N GLN A 5 5.04 -6.38 16.24
CA GLN A 5 4.12 -5.32 16.70
C GLN A 5 3.21 -4.84 15.56
N PHE A 6 3.61 -5.06 14.31
CA PHE A 6 2.84 -4.65 13.12
C PHE A 6 1.58 -5.48 12.90
N PHE A 7 1.64 -6.78 13.14
CA PHE A 7 0.52 -7.69 12.91
C PHE A 7 -0.62 -7.54 13.93
N ASN A 8 -0.32 -7.16 15.18
CA ASN A 8 -1.33 -7.16 16.24
C ASN A 8 -2.35 -6.03 16.11
N GLN A 9 -2.00 -4.90 15.48
CA GLN A 9 -2.91 -3.75 15.35
C GLN A 9 -3.91 -3.85 14.20
N LEU A 10 -3.71 -4.82 13.30
CA LEU A 10 -4.62 -5.08 12.18
C LEU A 10 -5.67 -6.17 12.50
N SER A 11 -5.53 -6.84 13.65
CA SER A 11 -6.41 -7.93 14.08
C SER A 11 -7.73 -7.47 14.72
N ASP A 12 -7.92 -6.17 14.94
CA ASP A 12 -9.02 -5.66 15.79
C ASP A 12 -10.24 -5.13 15.01
N ARG A 13 -10.26 -5.28 13.69
CA ARG A 13 -11.41 -4.91 12.85
C ARG A 13 -11.76 -5.96 11.79
N GLY A 14 -11.80 -7.24 12.14
CA GLY A 14 -12.34 -8.29 11.26
C GLY A 14 -11.80 -8.28 9.81
N CYS A 15 -10.60 -7.73 9.59
CA CYS A 15 -9.99 -7.65 8.27
C CYS A 15 -9.49 -9.04 7.97
N GLN A 16 -10.34 -9.82 7.31
CA GLN A 16 -9.96 -11.09 6.74
C GLN A 16 -8.90 -10.81 5.67
N TRP A 17 -7.63 -11.05 5.99
CA TRP A 17 -6.50 -11.04 5.04
C TRP A 17 -6.62 -12.12 3.96
N GLN A 18 -7.72 -12.88 3.97
CA GLN A 18 -8.08 -13.83 2.95
C GLN A 18 -8.24 -13.07 1.63
N GLU A 19 -7.60 -13.58 0.57
CA GLU A 19 -7.62 -12.99 -0.77
C GLU A 19 -6.90 -11.64 -0.94
N CYS A 20 -6.09 -11.22 0.04
CA CYS A 20 -5.22 -10.05 -0.10
C CYS A 20 -3.81 -10.47 -0.57
N THR A 21 -3.21 -9.68 -1.47
CA THR A 21 -1.80 -9.83 -1.85
C THR A 21 -0.97 -8.71 -1.24
N LEU A 22 0.03 -9.06 -0.43
CA LEU A 22 0.98 -8.09 0.12
C LEU A 22 2.14 -7.88 -0.86
N LEU A 23 2.31 -6.64 -1.30
CA LEU A 23 3.49 -6.21 -2.06
C LEU A 23 4.40 -5.40 -1.13
N MET A 24 5.55 -5.95 -0.79
CA MET A 24 6.55 -5.29 0.06
C MET A 24 7.90 -5.24 -0.67
N PRO A 25 8.25 -4.11 -1.32
CA PRO A 25 9.50 -4.02 -2.05
C PRO A 25 10.70 -4.01 -1.10
N ALA A 26 11.72 -4.81 -1.40
CA ALA A 26 13.00 -4.73 -0.72
C ALA A 26 13.88 -3.63 -1.36
N VAL A 27 14.74 -3.01 -0.56
CA VAL A 27 15.75 -2.09 -1.07
C VAL A 27 16.71 -2.86 -1.97
N SER A 28 16.75 -2.49 -3.24
CA SER A 28 17.48 -3.21 -4.29
C SER A 28 18.35 -2.26 -5.11
N VAL A 29 19.28 -2.82 -5.89
CA VAL A 29 20.17 -2.04 -6.76
C VAL A 29 19.33 -1.20 -7.72
N GLY A 30 19.57 0.11 -7.73
CA GLY A 30 18.81 1.07 -8.55
C GLY A 30 17.39 1.37 -8.07
N ASN A 31 16.98 0.86 -6.90
CA ASN A 31 15.65 1.04 -6.32
C ASN A 31 14.50 0.62 -7.23
N VAL A 32 14.74 -0.33 -8.14
CA VAL A 32 13.78 -0.73 -9.18
C VAL A 32 12.49 -1.28 -8.58
N GLY A 33 12.61 -2.09 -7.52
CA GLY A 33 11.45 -2.61 -6.79
C GLY A 33 10.61 -1.51 -6.16
N GLN A 34 11.24 -0.50 -5.57
CA GLN A 34 10.54 0.65 -4.99
C GLN A 34 9.86 1.50 -6.06
N LEU A 35 10.54 1.76 -7.18
CA LEU A 35 9.98 2.54 -8.30
C LEU A 35 8.79 1.84 -8.96
N ALA A 36 8.87 0.51 -9.13
CA ALA A 36 7.77 -0.27 -9.68
C ALA A 36 6.51 -0.19 -8.79
N VAL A 37 6.68 -0.27 -7.47
CA VAL A 37 5.58 -0.09 -6.51
C VAL A 37 5.08 1.36 -6.51
N ASP A 38 5.97 2.34 -6.65
CA ASP A 38 5.61 3.76 -6.71
C ASP A 38 4.70 4.08 -7.90
N LEU A 39 5.01 3.54 -9.09
CA LEU A 39 4.16 3.63 -10.27
C LEU A 39 2.81 2.95 -10.07
N LEU A 40 2.81 1.74 -9.48
CA LEU A 40 1.57 1.01 -9.20
C LEU A 40 0.66 1.79 -8.25
N VAL A 41 1.21 2.28 -7.14
CA VAL A 41 0.46 3.06 -6.15
C VAL A 41 -0.06 4.35 -6.78
N THR A 42 0.79 5.11 -7.49
CA THR A 42 0.39 6.35 -8.16
C THR A 42 -0.77 6.12 -9.13
N THR A 43 -0.71 5.05 -9.93
CA THR A 43 -1.79 4.66 -10.85
C THR A 43 -3.09 4.38 -10.11
N LEU A 44 -3.04 3.65 -9.00
CA LEU A 44 -4.22 3.33 -8.20
C LEU A 44 -4.76 4.53 -7.41
N ILE A 45 -3.91 5.51 -7.06
CA ILE A 45 -4.32 6.79 -6.45
C ILE A 45 -5.12 7.62 -7.45
N TRP A 46 -4.65 7.72 -8.69
CA TRP A 46 -5.36 8.43 -9.75
C TRP A 46 -6.75 7.84 -10.01
N GLU A 47 -6.85 6.51 -9.97
CA GLU A 47 -8.11 5.76 -10.04
C GLU A 47 -8.97 5.86 -8.77
N ARG A 48 -8.50 6.54 -7.71
CA ARG A 48 -9.14 6.64 -6.39
C ARG A 48 -9.43 5.28 -5.73
N LYS A 49 -8.66 4.25 -6.07
CA LYS A 49 -8.84 2.85 -5.61
C LYS A 49 -7.93 2.47 -4.44
N VAL A 50 -7.03 3.35 -4.01
CA VAL A 50 -6.08 3.07 -2.92
C VAL A 50 -6.13 4.16 -1.84
N LYS A 51 -5.92 3.76 -0.59
CA LYS A 51 -5.87 4.65 0.57
C LYS A 51 -4.74 4.24 1.51
N LEU A 52 -4.21 5.21 2.25
CA LEU A 52 -3.28 4.95 3.34
C LEU A 52 -4.00 4.15 4.45
N VAL A 53 -3.48 2.98 4.81
CA VAL A 53 -4.03 2.12 5.87
C VAL A 53 -3.19 2.16 7.15
N GLY A 54 -1.92 2.56 7.08
CA GLY A 54 -1.07 2.68 8.25
C GLY A 54 0.37 3.11 7.92
N ARG A 55 1.20 3.24 8.95
CA ARG A 55 2.62 3.61 8.83
C ARG A 55 3.51 2.66 9.62
N ILE A 56 4.63 2.25 9.03
CA ILE A 56 5.58 1.32 9.64
C ILE A 56 6.75 2.07 10.26
N PHE A 57 6.88 1.94 11.58
CA PHE A 57 8.02 2.50 12.31
C PHE A 57 8.91 1.36 12.79
N SER A 58 10.18 1.40 12.39
CA SER A 58 11.20 0.47 12.85
C SER A 58 12.49 1.21 13.10
N THR A 59 13.15 0.91 14.23
CA THR A 59 14.47 1.46 14.55
C THR A 59 15.56 0.95 13.60
N ALA A 60 15.27 -0.08 12.82
CA ALA A 60 16.17 -0.61 11.79
C ALA A 60 16.14 0.22 10.49
N LEU A 61 15.17 1.13 10.34
CA LEU A 61 15.02 1.97 9.16
C LEU A 61 15.37 3.42 9.50
N LYS A 62 15.98 4.11 8.53
CA LYS A 62 16.24 5.54 8.68
C LYS A 62 14.91 6.30 8.60
N SER A 63 14.57 7.02 9.67
CA SER A 63 13.38 7.87 9.70
C SER A 63 13.55 9.06 8.75
N VAL A 64 12.60 9.19 7.82
CA VAL A 64 12.47 10.27 6.85
C VAL A 64 11.01 10.69 6.87
N SER A 65 10.81 12.00 6.82
CA SER A 65 9.51 12.65 6.81
C SER A 65 9.56 13.75 5.76
N GLY A 66 8.56 13.84 4.90
CA GLY A 66 8.59 14.76 3.77
C GLY A 66 7.22 15.06 3.17
N PRO A 67 7.17 15.93 2.15
CA PRO A 67 5.92 16.24 1.45
C PRO A 67 5.33 14.97 0.83
N ASN A 68 4.02 14.99 0.60
CA ASN A 68 3.33 13.87 -0.02
C ASN A 68 3.79 13.70 -1.47
N ALA A 69 4.32 12.53 -1.83
CA ALA A 69 4.78 12.26 -3.19
C ALA A 69 3.62 12.08 -4.19
N TYR A 70 2.40 11.80 -3.70
CA TYR A 70 1.25 11.43 -4.53
C TYR A 70 0.16 12.51 -4.60
N GLN A 71 0.20 13.51 -3.72
CA GLN A 71 -0.75 14.61 -3.67
C GLN A 71 0.02 15.92 -3.59
N PHE A 72 -0.26 16.83 -4.53
CA PHE A 72 0.43 18.11 -4.63
C PHE A 72 -0.36 19.28 -4.02
N ASP A 73 -1.38 18.98 -3.22
CA ASP A 73 -2.16 19.98 -2.50
C ASP A 73 -1.44 20.41 -1.20
N ASP A 74 -1.59 21.68 -0.83
CA ASP A 74 -0.93 22.27 0.35
C ASP A 74 -1.35 21.60 1.68
N ASP A 75 -2.54 20.99 1.74
CA ASP A 75 -3.06 20.27 2.90
C ASP A 75 -2.76 18.76 2.87
N SER A 76 -1.89 18.31 1.96
CA SER A 76 -1.55 16.88 1.84
C SER A 76 -0.82 16.36 3.08
N PRO A 77 -1.16 15.14 3.56
CA PRO A 77 -0.53 14.59 4.74
C PRO A 77 0.94 14.26 4.45
N ILE A 78 1.81 14.62 5.40
CA ILE A 78 3.25 14.31 5.36
C ILE A 78 3.45 12.80 5.21
N MET A 79 4.36 12.44 4.32
CA MET A 79 4.75 11.07 4.04
C MET A 79 5.96 10.67 4.88
N THR A 80 5.99 9.41 5.31
CA THR A 80 7.07 8.86 6.13
C THR A 80 7.84 7.75 5.42
N THR A 81 8.94 7.26 6.00
CA THR A 81 9.81 6.23 5.41
C THR A 81 9.06 4.99 4.91
N CYS A 82 8.04 4.52 5.64
CA CYS A 82 7.32 3.31 5.30
C CYS A 82 5.83 3.48 5.58
N GLU A 83 5.04 3.33 4.52
CA GLU A 83 3.59 3.49 4.56
C GLU A 83 2.94 2.22 4.02
N ALA A 84 1.90 1.77 4.70
CA ALA A 84 1.06 0.68 4.25
C ALA A 84 -0.13 1.30 3.51
N MET A 85 -0.24 0.98 2.22
CA MET A 85 -1.34 1.39 1.35
C MET A 85 -2.24 0.17 1.10
N GLY A 86 -3.56 0.39 1.12
CA GLY A 86 -4.55 -0.66 0.88
C GLY A 86 -5.47 -0.28 -0.27
N SER A 87 -5.68 -1.22 -1.19
CA SER A 87 -6.63 -1.09 -2.30
C SER A 87 -7.61 -2.25 -2.30
N SER A 88 -8.87 -1.97 -2.58
CA SER A 88 -9.90 -2.98 -2.79
C SER A 88 -10.24 -2.99 -4.27
N ILE A 89 -9.48 -3.76 -5.05
CA ILE A 89 -9.77 -3.98 -6.47
C ILE A 89 -10.95 -4.94 -6.54
N GLN A 90 -12.15 -4.41 -6.80
CA GLN A 90 -13.31 -5.23 -7.13
C GLN A 90 -13.04 -5.84 -8.51
N ARG A 91 -13.01 -7.18 -8.63
CA ARG A 91 -13.02 -7.83 -9.94
C ARG A 91 -14.36 -7.49 -10.59
N GLU A 92 -14.33 -6.78 -11.71
CA GLU A 92 -15.52 -6.62 -12.55
C GLU A 92 -15.97 -8.02 -13.03
N LYS A 93 -17.26 -8.28 -12.91
CA LYS A 93 -17.90 -9.56 -13.25
C LYS A 93 -17.97 -9.77 -14.77
N GLU A 94 -16.85 -9.84 -15.47
CA GLU A 94 -16.85 -10.16 -16.91
C GLU A 94 -16.99 -11.66 -17.20
N ASP A 95 -16.72 -12.54 -16.22
CA ASP A 95 -16.78 -13.99 -16.42
C ASP A 95 -18.21 -14.57 -16.47
N GLN A 96 -19.26 -13.81 -16.17
CA GLN A 96 -20.65 -14.30 -16.23
C GLN A 96 -21.34 -14.15 -17.59
N LEU A 97 -20.76 -13.40 -18.53
CA LEU A 97 -21.36 -13.20 -19.86
C LEU A 97 -21.07 -14.35 -20.83
N TRP A 98 -19.96 -15.07 -20.66
CA TRP A 98 -19.56 -16.16 -21.56
C TRP A 98 -20.20 -17.53 -21.25
N PHE A 99 -20.78 -17.72 -20.07
CA PHE A 99 -21.43 -18.98 -19.68
C PHE A 99 -22.96 -19.00 -19.89
N ASN A 100 -23.55 -17.91 -20.40
CA ASN A 100 -24.98 -17.79 -20.66
C ASN A 100 -25.33 -17.60 -22.15
N SER A 101 -24.44 -17.97 -23.08
CA SER A 101 -24.71 -18.00 -24.54
C SER A 101 -24.63 -19.41 -25.09
#